data_AF-A0A8M1FFG2-F1
#
_entry.id   AF-A0A8M1FFG2-F1
#
_cell.length_a   1.000
_cell.length_b   1.000
_cell.length_c   1.000
_cell.angle_alpha   90.00
_cell.angle_beta   90.00
_cell.angle_gamma   90.00
#
_symmetry.space_group_name_H-M   'P 1'
#
loop_
_entity.id
_entity.type
_entity.pdbx_description
1 polymer ?
#
loop_
_entity_poly.entity_id
_entity_poly.type
_entity_poly.pdbx_seq_one_letter_code
_entity_poly.pdbx_strand_id
1 'polypeptide(L)'
;MARVLIVGAGLTGSLCAALLRKEAPRPVHLAVWDEAGDSGGRMSTARSPYNPQSTVDLGAQYITCTSHYAKHHQSFYDDLLALGILKPLTAPIEGMVMKEGDCNFMAPQGISSIIKHYLKESGADVCFRHCVTQINLRNDKWEVSKETGPPEQFDIVVLTMPVPQILQLQGDIANLISECQRRQLESVSYSSRYALGLFYEAGTKIDVPWAGQYITSNPCIRFISIDNKKRNIGYRGCCPLSWPVDSASQTVPCVWRGRIHRVQLRWLHHFCTWFSVSPTCFSDPPASHHSLAGQKWIPAFETSSLLPKEKGTACDFWLMR
;
A
#
# COMPACT_ATOMS: atom_id res chain seq x y z
N MET A 1 27.15 21.98 0.09
CA MET A 1 26.58 20.65 0.30
C MET A 1 25.68 20.36 -0.88
N ALA A 2 25.84 19.23 -1.58
CA ALA A 2 24.98 18.92 -2.73
C ALA A 2 23.56 18.60 -2.25
N ARG A 3 22.55 19.09 -2.96
CA ARG A 3 21.12 18.89 -2.69
C ARG A 3 20.55 17.92 -3.71
N VAL A 4 20.04 16.79 -3.23
CA VAL A 4 19.38 15.78 -4.06
C VAL A 4 17.91 15.73 -3.71
N LEU A 5 17.06 15.86 -4.72
CA LEU A 5 15.63 15.61 -4.60
C LEU A 5 15.30 14.22 -5.13
N ILE A 6 14.52 13.45 -4.38
CA ILE A 6 13.88 12.23 -4.85
C ILE A 6 12.37 12.47 -4.87
N VAL A 7 11.75 12.31 -6.04
CA VAL A 7 10.31 12.47 -6.22
C VAL A 7 9.65 11.10 -6.13
N GLY A 8 8.86 10.91 -5.07
CA GLY A 8 8.15 9.69 -4.70
C GLY A 8 8.73 9.03 -3.44
N ALA A 9 7.96 9.01 -2.34
CA ALA A 9 8.21 8.27 -1.11
C ALA A 9 7.66 6.83 -1.19
N GLY A 10 7.87 6.16 -2.34
CA GLY A 10 7.59 4.73 -2.54
C GLY A 10 8.79 3.84 -2.21
N LEU A 11 8.68 2.54 -2.51
CA LEU A 11 9.79 1.58 -2.29
C LEU A 11 11.07 2.01 -3.02
N THR A 12 10.98 2.34 -4.31
CA THR A 12 12.15 2.74 -5.11
C THR A 12 12.79 4.02 -4.59
N GLY A 13 11.99 5.06 -4.29
CA GLY A 13 12.52 6.34 -3.81
C GLY A 13 13.12 6.25 -2.41
N SER A 14 12.47 5.54 -1.49
CA SER A 14 13.01 5.34 -0.14
C SER A 14 14.30 4.53 -0.13
N LEU A 15 14.37 3.44 -0.90
CA LEU A 15 15.60 2.65 -1.06
C LEU A 15 16.71 3.45 -1.74
N CYS A 16 16.37 4.26 -2.75
CA CYS A 16 17.32 5.16 -3.41
C CYS A 16 17.92 6.16 -2.40
N ALA A 17 17.09 6.75 -1.53
CA ALA A 17 17.55 7.66 -0.48
C ALA A 17 18.51 6.96 0.50
N ALA A 18 18.16 5.74 0.94
CA ALA A 18 18.98 4.95 1.86
C ALA A 18 20.34 4.59 1.24
N LEU A 19 20.34 4.12 -0.01
CA LEU A 19 21.57 3.78 -0.73
C LEU A 19 22.43 5.01 -1.00
N LEU A 20 21.84 6.14 -1.40
CA LEU A 20 22.58 7.39 -1.56
C LEU A 20 23.22 7.86 -0.25
N ARG A 21 22.51 7.73 0.88
CA ARG A 21 23.08 8.06 2.19
C ARG A 21 24.28 7.18 2.52
N LYS A 22 24.20 5.88 2.22
CA LYS A 22 25.26 4.89 2.50
C LYS A 22 26.50 5.09 1.64
N GLU A 23 26.31 5.36 0.35
CA GLU A 23 27.40 5.40 -0.64
C GLU A 23 27.98 6.80 -0.87
N ALA A 24 27.32 7.87 -0.40
CA ALA A 24 27.80 9.23 -0.63
C ALA A 24 29.09 9.53 0.18
N PRO A 25 30.23 9.82 -0.49
CA PRO A 25 31.50 10.07 0.19
C PRO A 25 31.57 11.45 0.88
N ARG A 26 30.59 12.32 0.61
CA ARG A 26 30.50 13.68 1.17
C ARG A 26 29.10 13.90 1.73
N PRO A 27 28.94 14.82 2.70
CA PRO A 27 27.62 15.22 3.17
C PRO A 27 26.75 15.67 1.99
N VAL A 28 25.58 15.05 1.87
CA VAL A 28 24.52 15.41 0.92
C VAL A 28 23.23 15.72 1.67
N HIS A 29 22.55 16.78 1.24
CA HIS A 29 21.19 17.08 1.66
C HIS A 29 20.25 16.22 0.81
N LEU A 30 19.48 15.35 1.46
CA LEU A 30 18.49 14.51 0.78
C LEU A 30 17.11 15.05 1.12
N ALA A 31 16.34 15.41 0.10
CA ALA A 31 14.92 15.70 0.21
C ALA A 31 14.13 14.62 -0.52
N VAL A 32 13.02 14.18 0.07
CA VAL A 32 12.07 13.26 -0.57
C VAL A 32 10.71 13.94 -0.61
N TRP A 33 10.18 14.18 -1.80
CA TRP A 33 8.86 14.79 -1.96
C TRP A 33 7.86 13.75 -2.46
N ASP A 34 6.68 13.74 -1.84
CA ASP A 34 5.55 12.90 -2.27
C ASP A 34 4.27 13.74 -2.31
N GLU A 35 3.44 13.51 -3.32
CA GLU A 35 2.12 14.12 -3.46
C GLU A 35 1.15 13.63 -2.37
N ALA A 36 1.27 12.38 -1.96
CA ALA A 36 0.38 11.77 -0.98
C ALA A 36 0.61 12.33 0.44
N GLY A 37 -0.35 12.06 1.32
CA GLY A 37 -0.29 12.45 2.73
C GLY A 37 0.51 11.52 3.65
N ASP A 38 0.98 10.37 3.17
CA ASP A 38 1.88 9.44 3.88
C ASP A 38 2.75 8.70 2.83
N SER A 39 3.83 8.11 3.30
CA SER A 39 4.75 7.27 2.52
C SER A 39 4.18 5.89 2.18
N GLY A 40 4.76 5.26 1.16
CA GLY A 40 4.52 3.86 0.79
C GLY A 40 4.04 3.68 -0.64
N GLY A 41 3.34 4.66 -1.23
CA GLY A 41 2.79 4.58 -2.58
C GLY A 41 1.92 3.32 -2.77
N ARG A 42 2.28 2.46 -3.73
CA ARG A 42 1.61 1.15 -3.97
C ARG A 42 1.89 0.09 -2.89
N MET A 43 2.63 0.44 -1.85
CA MET A 43 2.86 -0.36 -0.64
C MET A 43 2.35 0.41 0.59
N SER A 44 1.26 1.16 0.44
CA SER A 44 0.61 1.87 1.55
C SER A 44 -0.17 0.91 2.46
N THR A 45 -0.19 1.25 3.74
CA THR A 45 -0.98 0.58 4.77
C THR A 45 -1.98 1.58 5.32
N ALA A 46 -3.27 1.36 5.09
CA ALA A 46 -4.34 2.17 5.65
C ALA A 46 -4.59 1.81 7.12
N ARG A 47 -5.10 2.77 7.90
CA ARG A 47 -5.44 2.58 9.32
C ARG A 47 -6.90 2.94 9.54
N SER A 48 -7.55 2.23 10.46
CA SER A 48 -8.91 2.58 10.86
C SER A 48 -8.93 3.92 11.58
N PRO A 49 -9.91 4.79 11.30
CA PRO A 49 -10.12 6.02 12.07
C PRO A 49 -10.52 5.74 13.54
N TYR A 50 -11.09 4.56 13.81
CA TYR A 50 -11.57 4.17 15.15
C TYR A 50 -10.48 3.48 16.00
N ASN A 51 -9.54 2.79 15.36
CA ASN A 51 -8.44 2.11 16.02
C ASN A 51 -7.18 2.14 15.16
N PRO A 52 -6.19 2.98 15.49
CA PRO A 52 -4.94 3.09 14.72
C PRO A 52 -4.10 1.80 14.65
N GLN A 53 -4.32 0.84 15.56
CA GLN A 53 -3.69 -0.50 15.52
C GLN A 53 -4.37 -1.43 14.51
N SER A 54 -5.58 -1.08 14.07
CA SER A 54 -6.29 -1.76 13.01
C SER A 54 -5.80 -1.23 11.67
N THR A 55 -5.02 -2.03 10.96
CA THR A 55 -4.43 -1.62 9.69
C THR A 55 -4.70 -2.63 8.60
N VAL A 56 -4.64 -2.19 7.33
CA VAL A 56 -4.82 -3.05 6.16
C VAL A 56 -3.88 -2.60 5.05
N ASP A 57 -3.19 -3.54 4.42
CA ASP A 57 -2.38 -3.25 3.24
C ASP A 57 -3.29 -3.15 2.01
N LEU A 58 -3.35 -1.98 1.36
CA LEU A 58 -4.24 -1.74 0.21
C LEU A 58 -3.59 -2.05 -1.14
N GLY A 59 -2.25 -2.10 -1.17
CA GLY A 59 -1.48 -2.38 -2.36
C GLY A 59 -0.83 -3.77 -2.31
N ALA A 60 0.50 -3.80 -2.30
CA ALA A 60 1.25 -5.05 -2.19
C ALA A 60 0.88 -5.84 -0.92
N GLN A 61 0.58 -7.12 -1.08
CA GLN A 61 0.04 -7.96 0.00
C GLN A 61 1.12 -8.74 0.74
N TYR A 62 2.14 -9.19 0.02
CA TYR A 62 3.30 -9.94 0.50
C TYR A 62 4.41 -9.83 -0.55
N ILE A 63 5.63 -10.27 -0.21
CA ILE A 63 6.80 -10.24 -1.07
C ILE A 63 7.21 -11.67 -1.39
N THR A 64 7.26 -12.01 -2.67
CA THR A 64 7.80 -13.29 -3.15
C THR A 64 9.25 -13.09 -3.57
N CYS A 65 10.16 -13.79 -2.90
CA CYS A 65 11.56 -13.87 -3.29
C CYS A 65 11.77 -15.13 -4.12
N THR A 66 12.15 -14.96 -5.38
CA THR A 66 12.50 -16.08 -6.25
C THR A 66 13.93 -16.54 -6.00
N SER A 67 14.24 -17.79 -6.33
CA SER A 67 15.60 -18.35 -6.23
C SER A 67 16.68 -17.49 -6.90
N HIS A 68 16.32 -16.76 -7.97
CA HIS A 68 17.21 -15.81 -8.63
C HIS A 68 17.51 -14.59 -7.73
N TYR A 69 16.47 -13.90 -7.25
CA TYR A 69 16.64 -12.69 -6.45
C TYR A 69 17.10 -12.96 -5.01
N ALA A 70 16.88 -14.17 -4.49
CA ALA A 70 17.43 -14.60 -3.21
C ALA A 70 18.96 -14.50 -3.17
N LYS A 71 19.64 -14.74 -4.30
CA LYS A 71 21.10 -14.63 -4.41
C LYS A 71 21.54 -13.18 -4.62
N HIS A 72 20.91 -12.49 -5.57
CA HIS A 72 21.35 -11.14 -5.96
C HIS A 72 21.00 -10.05 -4.95
N HIS A 73 19.88 -10.20 -4.23
CA HIS A 73 19.38 -9.20 -3.28
C HIS A 73 19.44 -9.71 -1.84
N GLN A 74 20.28 -10.71 -1.56
CA GLN A 74 20.33 -11.40 -0.27
C GLN A 74 20.44 -10.43 0.91
N SER A 75 21.38 -9.47 0.85
CA SER A 75 21.61 -8.51 1.94
C SER A 75 20.37 -7.72 2.32
N PHE A 76 19.55 -7.30 1.34
CA PHE A 76 18.32 -6.56 1.62
C PHE A 76 17.29 -7.41 2.36
N TYR A 77 17.19 -8.71 2.03
CA TYR A 77 16.30 -9.62 2.76
C TYR A 77 16.82 -9.88 4.17
N ASP A 78 18.11 -10.18 4.30
CA ASP A 78 18.75 -10.49 5.58
C ASP A 78 18.62 -9.30 6.56
N ASP A 79 18.87 -8.08 6.10
CA ASP A 79 18.73 -6.86 6.91
C ASP A 79 17.28 -6.65 7.38
N LEU A 80 16.31 -6.75 6.46
CA LEU A 80 14.88 -6.58 6.80
C LEU A 80 14.35 -7.69 7.71
N LEU A 81 14.86 -8.92 7.59
CA LEU A 81 14.54 -10.05 8.45
C LEU A 81 15.16 -9.88 9.84
N ALA A 82 16.43 -9.49 9.92
CA ALA A 82 17.13 -9.24 11.18
C ALA A 82 16.45 -8.14 12.02
N LEU A 83 15.92 -7.12 11.35
CA LEU A 83 15.16 -6.03 11.98
C LEU A 83 13.71 -6.40 12.29
N GLY A 84 13.24 -7.58 11.86
CA GLY A 84 11.85 -8.03 12.02
C GLY A 84 10.82 -7.21 11.23
N ILE A 85 11.28 -6.43 10.25
CA ILE A 85 10.43 -5.67 9.32
C ILE A 85 9.76 -6.62 8.34
N LEU A 86 10.48 -7.66 7.92
CA LEU A 86 9.92 -8.81 7.21
C LEU A 86 9.91 -10.05 8.10
N LYS A 87 8.96 -10.93 7.84
CA LYS A 87 8.89 -12.28 8.39
C LYS A 87 8.42 -13.26 7.31
N PRO A 88 8.80 -14.54 7.37
CA PRO A 88 8.24 -15.56 6.51
C PRO A 88 6.71 -15.58 6.60
N LEU A 89 6.04 -15.66 5.46
CA LEU A 89 4.59 -15.81 5.38
C LEU A 89 4.24 -17.27 5.67
N THR A 90 3.71 -17.53 6.85
CA THR A 90 3.27 -18.88 7.28
C THR A 90 1.77 -19.09 7.16
N ALA A 91 1.01 -18.00 6.97
CA ALA A 91 -0.44 -18.07 6.89
C ALA A 91 -0.89 -18.66 5.54
N PRO A 92 -1.89 -19.55 5.51
CA PRO A 92 -2.34 -20.21 4.28
C PRO A 92 -2.98 -19.22 3.31
N ILE A 93 -2.48 -19.18 2.06
CA ILE A 93 -3.07 -18.41 0.95
C ILE A 93 -3.57 -19.38 -0.12
N GLU A 94 -4.89 -19.46 -0.30
CA GLU A 94 -5.51 -20.34 -1.28
C GLU A 94 -5.31 -19.86 -2.71
N GLY A 95 -5.05 -20.80 -3.62
CA GLY A 95 -4.79 -20.52 -5.03
C GLY A 95 -3.42 -19.88 -5.30
N MET A 96 -2.54 -19.81 -4.30
CA MET A 96 -1.16 -19.40 -4.47
C MET A 96 -0.37 -20.48 -5.23
N VAL A 97 0.37 -20.06 -6.26
CA VAL A 97 1.27 -20.93 -7.01
C VAL A 97 2.69 -20.67 -6.55
N MET A 98 3.37 -21.70 -6.06
CA MET A 98 4.77 -21.66 -5.62
C MET A 98 5.64 -22.42 -6.61
N LYS A 99 6.79 -21.83 -6.98
CA LYS A 99 7.85 -22.56 -7.66
C LYS A 99 8.84 -23.08 -6.62
N GLU A 100 9.58 -24.11 -7.00
CA GLU A 100 10.63 -24.66 -6.15
C GLU A 100 11.69 -23.60 -5.84
N GLY A 101 11.96 -23.41 -4.55
CA GLY A 101 12.90 -22.41 -4.04
C GLY A 101 12.34 -20.99 -3.86
N ASP A 102 11.08 -20.73 -4.23
CA ASP A 102 10.43 -19.45 -3.91
C ASP A 102 10.10 -19.37 -2.41
N CYS A 103 10.34 -18.20 -1.81
CA CYS A 103 10.01 -17.90 -0.42
C CYS A 103 9.10 -16.67 -0.35
N ASN A 104 8.05 -16.71 0.47
CA ASN A 104 7.18 -15.56 0.69
C ASN A 104 7.39 -14.92 2.04
N PHE A 105 7.29 -13.60 2.06
CA PHE A 105 7.45 -12.77 3.23
C PHE A 105 6.28 -11.81 3.37
N MET A 106 5.95 -11.46 4.60
CA MET A 106 5.00 -10.40 4.92
C MET A 106 5.62 -9.45 5.94
N ALA A 107 5.06 -8.25 6.07
CA ALA A 107 5.50 -7.26 7.04
C ALA A 107 4.52 -7.22 8.22
N PRO A 108 4.92 -7.62 9.45
CA PRO A 108 4.00 -7.72 10.58
C PRO A 108 3.41 -6.36 10.98
N GLN A 109 4.14 -5.26 10.77
CA GLN A 109 3.67 -3.89 11.07
C GLN A 109 2.98 -3.21 9.86
N GLY A 110 2.61 -3.99 8.84
CA GLY A 110 2.07 -3.50 7.57
C GLY A 110 3.17 -3.25 6.55
N ILE A 111 2.86 -3.44 5.27
CA ILE A 111 3.85 -3.44 4.19
C ILE A 111 4.57 -2.07 4.02
N SER A 112 3.93 -0.97 4.42
CA SER A 112 4.53 0.37 4.42
C SER A 112 5.70 0.53 5.40
N SER A 113 5.87 -0.40 6.36
CA SER A 113 6.97 -0.37 7.33
C SER A 113 8.36 -0.48 6.67
N ILE A 114 8.46 -1.15 5.52
CA ILE A 114 9.69 -1.25 4.73
C ILE A 114 10.13 0.13 4.24
N ILE A 115 9.19 0.90 3.68
CA ILE A 115 9.43 2.24 3.16
C ILE A 115 9.81 3.18 4.31
N LYS A 116 9.07 3.12 5.42
CA LYS A 116 9.34 3.93 6.61
C LYS A 116 10.72 3.65 7.20
N HIS A 117 11.17 2.39 7.16
CA HIS A 117 12.52 2.02 7.57
C HIS A 117 13.58 2.68 6.68
N TYR A 118 13.50 2.52 5.35
CA TYR A 118 14.49 3.10 4.45
C TYR A 118 14.50 4.64 4.47
N LEU A 119 13.33 5.28 4.59
CA LEU A 119 13.27 6.73 4.79
C LEU A 119 13.99 7.16 6.07
N LYS A 120 13.75 6.45 7.19
CA LYS A 120 14.42 6.72 8.46
C LYS A 120 15.94 6.50 8.36
N GLU A 121 16.36 5.40 7.74
CA GLU A 121 17.78 5.07 7.54
C GLU A 121 18.50 6.12 6.68
N SER A 122 17.81 6.64 5.66
CA SER A 122 18.36 7.69 4.79
C SER A 122 18.59 9.02 5.51
N GLY A 123 17.86 9.29 6.60
CA GLY A 123 17.85 10.60 7.26
C GLY A 123 17.50 11.76 6.32
N ALA A 124 16.66 11.50 5.31
CA ALA A 124 16.21 12.51 4.36
C ALA A 124 15.08 13.37 4.94
N ASP A 125 15.00 14.62 4.49
CA ASP A 125 13.88 15.51 4.78
C ASP A 125 12.69 15.11 3.89
N VAL A 126 11.71 14.42 4.49
CA VAL A 126 10.53 13.93 3.78
C VAL A 126 9.39 14.94 3.85
N CYS A 127 8.95 15.44 2.69
CA CYS A 127 7.85 16.38 2.56
C CYS A 127 6.66 15.74 1.84
N PHE A 128 5.54 15.61 2.55
CA PHE A 128 4.27 15.12 2.00
C PHE A 128 3.43 16.27 1.45
N ARG A 129 2.45 15.97 0.60
CA ARG A 129 1.64 16.96 -0.12
C ARG A 129 2.48 17.92 -0.97
N HIS A 130 3.61 17.44 -1.47
CA HIS A 130 4.50 18.15 -2.39
C HIS A 130 4.37 17.53 -3.78
N CYS A 131 3.30 17.86 -4.48
CA CYS A 131 3.10 17.44 -5.87
C CYS A 131 4.00 18.25 -6.80
N VAL A 132 4.98 17.59 -7.44
CA VAL A 132 5.89 18.23 -8.41
C VAL A 132 5.16 18.42 -9.73
N THR A 133 5.18 19.64 -10.25
CA THR A 133 4.46 20.01 -11.49
C THR A 133 5.40 20.39 -12.63
N GLN A 134 6.53 21.02 -12.31
CA GLN A 134 7.49 21.54 -13.29
C GLN A 134 8.94 21.32 -12.84
N ILE A 135 9.82 21.03 -13.81
CA ILE A 135 11.26 20.95 -13.59
C ILE A 135 11.97 21.74 -14.70
N ASN A 136 12.70 22.78 -14.31
CA ASN A 136 13.42 23.68 -15.21
C ASN A 136 14.91 23.69 -14.90
N LEU A 137 15.73 23.97 -15.90
CA LEU A 137 17.17 24.19 -15.71
C LEU A 137 17.44 25.69 -15.60
N ARG A 138 17.97 26.14 -14.46
CA ARG A 138 18.28 27.54 -14.17
C ARG A 138 19.64 27.63 -13.50
N ASN A 139 20.57 28.40 -14.09
CA ASN A 139 21.92 28.62 -13.55
C ASN A 139 22.64 27.31 -13.16
N ASP A 140 22.63 26.33 -14.08
CA ASP A 140 23.22 24.99 -13.88
C ASP A 140 22.64 24.18 -12.72
N LYS A 141 21.41 24.50 -12.28
CA LYS A 141 20.66 23.78 -11.24
C LYS A 141 19.24 23.46 -11.66
N TRP A 142 18.69 22.42 -11.07
CA TRP A 142 17.28 22.06 -11.24
C TRP A 142 16.42 22.92 -10.33
N GLU A 143 15.58 23.74 -10.93
CA GLU A 143 14.50 24.44 -10.24
C GLU A 143 13.23 23.58 -10.34
N VAL A 144 12.73 23.13 -9.19
CA VAL A 144 11.59 22.21 -9.09
C VAL A 144 10.41 22.95 -8.48
N SER A 145 9.33 23.08 -9.25
CA SER A 145 8.07 23.67 -8.79
C SER A 145 7.14 22.60 -8.25
N LYS A 146 6.38 22.98 -7.22
CA LYS A 146 5.31 22.19 -6.63
C LYS A 146 3.96 22.90 -6.81
N GLU A 147 2.86 22.17 -6.66
CA GLU A 147 1.50 22.71 -6.83
C GLU A 147 1.24 23.95 -5.97
N THR A 148 1.78 23.99 -4.76
CA THR A 148 1.67 25.13 -3.85
C THR A 148 3.01 25.53 -3.26
N GLY A 149 3.24 26.83 -3.13
CA GLY A 149 4.47 27.40 -2.57
C GLY A 149 5.56 27.67 -3.62
N PRO A 150 6.69 28.26 -3.20
CA PRO A 150 7.76 28.64 -4.11
C PRO A 150 8.52 27.41 -4.64
N PRO A 151 9.14 27.53 -5.84
CA PRO A 151 10.04 26.53 -6.36
C PRO A 151 11.32 26.43 -5.52
N GLU A 152 11.97 25.28 -5.55
CA GLU A 152 13.23 25.04 -4.84
C GLU A 152 14.31 24.50 -5.77
N GLN A 153 15.57 24.81 -5.46
CA GLN A 153 16.71 24.41 -6.28
C GLN A 153 17.43 23.18 -5.73
N PHE A 154 17.78 22.27 -6.63
CA PHE A 154 18.51 21.04 -6.37
C PHE A 154 19.63 20.84 -7.39
N ASP A 155 20.70 20.17 -6.97
CA ASP A 155 21.80 19.82 -7.86
C ASP A 155 21.48 18.52 -8.64
N ILE A 156 20.68 17.62 -8.06
CA ILE A 156 20.24 16.35 -8.67
C ILE A 156 18.76 16.11 -8.38
N VAL A 157 18.02 15.59 -9.36
CA VAL A 157 16.63 15.13 -9.20
C VAL A 157 16.51 13.68 -9.68
N VAL A 158 15.91 12.82 -8.85
CA VAL A 158 15.60 11.43 -9.16
C VAL A 158 14.08 11.25 -9.18
N LEU A 159 13.54 10.78 -10.30
CA LEU A 159 12.10 10.56 -10.47
C LEU A 159 11.77 9.08 -10.29
N THR A 160 10.88 8.75 -9.35
CA THR A 160 10.50 7.36 -9.06
C THR A 160 8.99 7.09 -9.17
N MET A 161 8.22 8.09 -9.57
CA MET A 161 6.80 7.95 -9.83
C MET A 161 6.53 7.19 -11.16
N PRO A 162 5.33 6.60 -11.36
CA PRO A 162 4.99 5.90 -12.60
C PRO A 162 5.25 6.73 -13.86
N VAL A 163 5.69 6.07 -14.94
CA VAL A 163 6.10 6.73 -16.19
C VAL A 163 5.07 7.73 -16.75
N PRO A 164 3.75 7.44 -16.79
CA PRO A 164 2.76 8.42 -17.22
C PRO A 164 2.77 9.73 -16.43
N GLN A 165 3.09 9.70 -15.13
CA GLN A 165 3.20 10.90 -14.31
C GLN A 165 4.49 11.70 -14.63
N ILE A 166 5.58 11.02 -14.99
CA ILE A 166 6.80 11.68 -15.48
C ILE A 166 6.51 12.42 -16.79
N LEU A 167 5.78 11.80 -17.71
CA LEU A 167 5.42 12.41 -19.00
C LEU A 167 4.44 13.59 -18.88
N GLN A 168 3.77 13.75 -17.73
CA GLN A 168 2.90 14.88 -17.42
C GLN A 168 3.65 16.09 -16.84
N LEU A 169 4.91 15.93 -16.43
CA LEU A 169 5.72 17.03 -15.93
C LEU A 169 5.96 18.06 -17.03
N GLN A 170 5.84 19.33 -16.64
CA GLN A 170 6.07 20.47 -17.52
C GLN A 170 7.48 21.05 -17.31
N GLY A 171 7.85 22.02 -18.15
CA GLY A 171 9.14 22.72 -18.08
C GLY A 171 10.20 22.10 -18.99
N ASP A 172 11.46 22.48 -18.75
CA ASP A 172 12.59 22.09 -19.59
C ASP A 172 12.79 20.56 -19.65
N ILE A 173 12.33 19.82 -18.64
CA ILE A 173 12.38 18.34 -18.62
C ILE A 173 11.71 17.70 -19.84
N ALA A 174 10.63 18.29 -20.36
CA ALA A 174 9.93 17.75 -21.54
C ALA A 174 10.82 17.77 -22.80
N ASN A 175 11.76 18.71 -22.86
CA ASN A 175 12.70 18.89 -23.97
C ASN A 175 13.98 18.06 -23.81
N LEU A 176 14.31 17.64 -22.59
CA LEU A 176 15.47 16.76 -22.31
C LEU A 176 15.22 15.30 -22.69
N ILE A 177 13.95 14.91 -22.80
CA ILE A 177 13.55 13.58 -23.23
C ILE A 177 13.59 13.55 -24.77
N SER A 178 14.57 12.86 -25.33
CA SER A 178 14.66 12.67 -26.79
C SER A 178 13.43 11.93 -27.34
N GLU A 179 13.15 12.06 -28.63
CA GLU A 179 12.01 11.36 -29.27
C GLU A 179 12.07 9.84 -29.08
N CYS A 180 13.26 9.25 -29.14
CA CYS A 180 13.44 7.81 -28.95
C CYS A 180 13.08 7.40 -27.51
N GLN A 181 13.57 8.15 -26.51
CA GLN A 181 13.23 7.91 -25.10
C GLN A 181 11.74 8.13 -24.84
N ARG A 182 11.14 9.15 -25.45
CA ARG A 182 9.71 9.43 -25.35
C ARG A 182 8.87 8.25 -25.83
N ARG A 183 9.16 7.71 -27.01
CA ARG A 183 8.46 6.51 -27.53
C ARG A 183 8.62 5.30 -26.62
N GLN A 184 9.80 5.10 -26.03
CA GLN A 184 10.02 4.01 -25.05
C GLN A 184 9.18 4.21 -23.78
N LEU A 185 9.13 5.42 -23.24
CA LEU A 185 8.33 5.75 -22.07
C LEU A 185 6.83 5.61 -22.33
N GLU A 186 6.35 6.07 -23.49
CA GLU A 186 4.95 5.95 -23.91
C GLU A 186 4.51 4.48 -24.13
N SER A 187 5.45 3.57 -24.42
CA SER A 187 5.16 2.14 -24.52
C SER A 187 4.91 1.45 -23.18
N VAL A 188 5.24 2.10 -22.06
CA VAL A 188 5.06 1.55 -20.72
C VAL A 188 3.58 1.62 -20.32
N SER A 189 2.96 0.46 -20.11
CA SER A 189 1.57 0.35 -19.66
C SER A 189 1.44 -0.26 -18.27
N TYR A 190 0.41 0.19 -17.55
CA TYR A 190 0.04 -0.32 -16.23
C TYR A 190 -1.40 -0.82 -16.28
N SER A 191 -1.74 -1.78 -15.42
CA SER A 191 -3.13 -2.19 -15.21
C SER A 191 -3.76 -1.40 -14.06
N SER A 192 -5.05 -1.11 -14.18
CA SER A 192 -5.86 -0.48 -13.14
C SER A 192 -6.54 -1.52 -12.26
N ARG A 193 -6.64 -1.23 -10.95
CA ARG A 193 -7.35 -2.05 -9.96
C ARG A 193 -7.89 -1.18 -8.84
N TYR A 194 -9.04 -1.57 -8.30
CA TYR A 194 -9.61 -1.01 -7.08
C TYR A 194 -9.23 -1.83 -5.85
N ALA A 195 -9.07 -1.14 -4.74
CA ALA A 195 -8.70 -1.70 -3.44
C ALA A 195 -9.77 -1.28 -2.41
N LEU A 196 -10.33 -2.24 -1.68
CA LEU A 196 -11.30 -1.99 -0.62
C LEU A 196 -10.77 -2.57 0.70
N GLY A 197 -10.53 -1.70 1.68
CA GLY A 197 -10.21 -2.08 3.05
C GLY A 197 -11.44 -2.03 3.94
N LEU A 198 -11.76 -3.14 4.61
CA LEU A 198 -12.85 -3.23 5.57
C LEU A 198 -12.28 -3.42 6.98
N PHE A 199 -12.76 -2.62 7.92
CA PHE A 199 -12.37 -2.69 9.33
C PHE A 199 -13.56 -3.15 10.16
N TYR A 200 -13.34 -4.17 11.00
CA TYR A 200 -14.39 -4.73 11.85
C TYR A 200 -14.13 -4.41 13.32
N GLU A 201 -15.19 -4.49 14.12
CA GLU A 201 -15.07 -4.42 15.58
C GLU A 201 -14.16 -5.53 16.11
N ALA A 202 -13.47 -5.23 17.21
CA ALA A 202 -12.63 -6.19 17.90
C ALA A 202 -13.42 -7.46 18.26
N GLY A 203 -12.80 -8.63 18.13
CA GLY A 203 -13.48 -9.90 18.37
C GLY A 203 -14.22 -10.49 17.16
N THR A 204 -14.44 -9.71 16.08
CA THR A 204 -15.05 -10.24 14.85
C THR A 204 -14.23 -11.41 14.30
N LYS A 205 -14.86 -12.59 14.19
CA LYS A 205 -14.24 -13.79 13.65
C LYS A 205 -14.74 -14.06 12.25
N ILE A 206 -13.81 -14.10 11.30
CA ILE A 206 -14.07 -14.57 9.94
C ILE A 206 -13.61 -16.03 9.90
N ASP A 207 -14.58 -16.94 9.97
CA ASP A 207 -14.34 -18.37 10.10
C ASP A 207 -14.08 -19.02 8.74
N VAL A 208 -12.89 -18.77 8.20
CA VAL A 208 -12.38 -19.42 6.99
C VAL A 208 -10.98 -20.00 7.27
N PRO A 209 -10.59 -21.11 6.62
CA PRO A 209 -9.32 -21.78 6.93
C PRO A 209 -8.10 -20.99 6.44
N TRP A 210 -8.26 -20.18 5.40
CA TRP A 210 -7.21 -19.36 4.77
C TRP A 210 -7.07 -17.96 5.37
N ALA A 211 -5.96 -17.28 5.07
CA ALA A 211 -5.71 -15.87 5.39
C ALA A 211 -5.72 -14.98 4.13
N GLY A 212 -5.66 -15.59 2.95
CA GLY A 212 -6.02 -14.95 1.69
C GLY A 212 -6.42 -15.99 0.65
N GLN A 213 -7.09 -15.54 -0.41
CA GLN A 213 -7.60 -16.41 -1.45
C GLN A 213 -7.57 -15.70 -2.80
N TYR A 214 -6.98 -16.35 -3.79
CA TYR A 214 -7.08 -15.95 -5.19
C TYR A 214 -8.40 -16.45 -5.79
N ILE A 215 -9.13 -15.56 -6.45
CA ILE A 215 -10.45 -15.85 -7.03
C ILE A 215 -10.39 -15.63 -8.54
N THR A 216 -10.65 -16.68 -9.33
CA THR A 216 -10.63 -16.62 -10.81
C THR A 216 -12.02 -16.64 -11.43
N SER A 217 -13.02 -17.14 -10.71
CA SER A 217 -14.40 -17.30 -11.20
C SER A 217 -15.28 -16.07 -11.02
N ASN A 218 -14.87 -15.10 -10.21
CA ASN A 218 -15.64 -13.88 -9.96
C ASN A 218 -15.24 -12.78 -10.96
N PRO A 219 -16.22 -12.08 -11.58
CA PRO A 219 -15.92 -11.06 -12.60
C PRO A 219 -15.29 -9.78 -12.02
N CYS A 220 -15.49 -9.51 -10.73
CA CYS A 220 -15.06 -8.28 -10.07
C CYS A 220 -13.87 -8.51 -9.14
N ILE A 221 -13.96 -9.51 -8.25
CA ILE A 221 -13.00 -9.72 -7.17
C ILE A 221 -11.92 -10.71 -7.61
N ARG A 222 -10.65 -10.30 -7.51
CA ARG A 222 -9.51 -11.15 -7.89
C ARG A 222 -8.79 -11.78 -6.70
N PHE A 223 -8.79 -11.10 -5.56
CA PHE A 223 -8.07 -11.51 -4.37
C PHE A 223 -8.75 -10.96 -3.11
N ILE A 224 -8.81 -11.79 -2.06
CA ILE A 224 -9.26 -11.41 -0.72
C ILE A 224 -8.13 -11.72 0.26
N SER A 225 -7.91 -10.85 1.25
CA SER A 225 -7.04 -11.17 2.39
C SER A 225 -7.67 -10.73 3.71
N ILE A 226 -7.56 -11.61 4.70
CA ILE A 226 -7.79 -11.34 6.12
C ILE A 226 -6.44 -10.90 6.69
N ASP A 227 -6.20 -9.60 6.68
CA ASP A 227 -4.87 -9.02 6.77
C ASP A 227 -4.21 -9.23 8.14
N ASN A 228 -5.00 -9.22 9.22
CA ASN A 228 -4.55 -9.55 10.58
C ASN A 228 -4.14 -11.03 10.70
N LYS A 229 -4.89 -11.95 10.05
CA LYS A 229 -4.55 -13.37 10.01
C LYS A 229 -3.30 -13.61 9.16
N LYS A 230 -3.18 -12.94 8.01
CA LYS A 230 -2.01 -12.98 7.12
C LYS A 230 -0.75 -12.54 7.86
N ARG A 231 -0.84 -11.41 8.59
CA ARG A 231 0.27 -10.85 9.36
C ARG A 231 0.53 -11.56 10.69
N ASN A 232 -0.20 -12.64 10.97
CA ASN A 232 -0.18 -13.37 12.23
C ASN A 232 -0.22 -12.42 13.44
N ILE A 233 -1.02 -11.36 13.34
CA ILE A 233 -1.35 -10.47 14.45
C ILE A 233 -2.45 -11.18 15.24
N GLY A 234 -2.14 -12.39 15.69
CA GLY A 234 -3.00 -13.16 16.58
C GLY A 234 -2.99 -12.46 17.93
N TYR A 235 -4.18 -12.03 18.37
CA TYR A 235 -4.55 -11.61 19.71
C TYR A 235 -3.41 -11.77 20.70
N ARG A 236 -2.83 -10.66 21.21
CA ARG A 236 -2.10 -10.74 22.48
C ARG A 236 -3.07 -11.39 23.47
N GLY A 237 -2.86 -12.67 23.74
CA GLY A 237 -3.61 -13.37 24.76
C GLY A 237 -3.54 -12.51 26.01
N CYS A 238 -4.67 -12.36 26.71
CA CYS A 238 -4.55 -12.40 28.16
C CYS A 238 -3.62 -13.58 28.46
N CYS A 239 -2.42 -13.31 28.98
CA CYS A 239 -1.67 -14.38 29.63
C CYS A 239 -2.64 -14.99 30.65
N PRO A 240 -2.98 -16.29 30.58
CA PRO A 240 -3.27 -16.98 31.81
C PRO A 240 -1.92 -17.02 32.52
N LEU A 241 -1.83 -16.30 33.64
CA LEU A 241 -0.79 -16.57 34.62
C LEU A 241 -0.69 -18.08 34.81
N SER A 242 0.53 -18.58 34.62
CA SER A 242 0.96 -19.94 34.89
C SER A 242 0.43 -20.46 36.21
N TRP A 243 -0.03 -21.71 36.26
CA TRP A 243 0.42 -22.73 37.23
C TRP A 243 0.13 -24.14 36.67
N PRO A 244 0.98 -25.15 36.96
CA PRO A 244 0.79 -26.53 36.55
C PRO A 244 -0.14 -27.25 37.53
N VAL A 245 -0.90 -28.26 37.10
CA VAL A 245 -1.20 -29.50 37.83
C VAL A 245 -1.93 -30.49 36.90
N ASP A 246 -1.28 -31.64 36.73
CA ASP A 246 -1.73 -33.03 36.66
C ASP A 246 -2.87 -33.54 35.77
N SER A 247 -2.51 -34.69 35.19
CA SER A 247 -3.27 -35.76 34.56
C SER A 247 -4.62 -36.10 35.19
N ALA A 248 -5.67 -36.15 34.37
CA ALA A 248 -6.59 -37.30 34.28
C ALA A 248 -7.49 -37.16 33.05
N SER A 249 -7.70 -38.30 32.40
CA SER A 249 -8.61 -38.59 31.28
C SER A 249 -10.05 -38.12 31.48
N GLN A 250 -10.71 -37.69 30.41
CA GLN A 250 -12.06 -38.16 30.03
C GLN A 250 -12.45 -37.73 28.59
N THR A 251 -12.88 -38.72 27.80
CA THR A 251 -13.65 -38.67 26.54
C THR A 251 -15.05 -38.09 26.84
N VAL A 252 -15.86 -37.46 25.96
CA VAL A 252 -16.43 -37.78 24.63
C VAL A 252 -17.29 -36.52 24.17
N PRO A 253 -18.15 -36.51 23.11
CA PRO A 253 -17.99 -36.66 21.66
C PRO A 253 -18.43 -35.42 20.83
N CYS A 254 -18.11 -35.47 19.53
CA CYS A 254 -18.61 -34.64 18.43
C CYS A 254 -20.14 -34.70 18.21
N VAL A 255 -20.84 -33.56 18.11
CA VAL A 255 -22.05 -33.35 17.29
C VAL A 255 -22.18 -31.84 16.95
N TRP A 256 -22.74 -31.53 15.77
CA TRP A 256 -23.10 -30.20 15.20
C TRP A 256 -22.14 -29.63 14.14
N ARG A 257 -21.95 -30.42 13.07
CA ARG A 257 -21.89 -29.86 11.70
C ARG A 257 -23.30 -29.51 11.24
N GLY A 258 -23.46 -28.30 10.69
CA GLY A 258 -24.52 -28.01 9.71
C GLY A 258 -25.61 -27.06 10.17
N ARG A 259 -25.42 -25.76 9.92
CA ARG A 259 -26.40 -24.81 9.32
C ARG A 259 -25.97 -23.35 9.51
N ILE A 260 -24.85 -22.94 8.93
CA ILE A 260 -24.59 -21.50 8.66
C ILE A 260 -23.86 -21.40 7.33
N HIS A 261 -24.55 -21.63 6.21
CA HIS A 261 -23.96 -21.51 4.86
C HIS A 261 -24.89 -20.85 3.83
N ARG A 262 -25.86 -20.04 4.26
CA ARG A 262 -26.71 -19.28 3.31
C ARG A 262 -26.99 -17.81 3.66
N VAL A 263 -26.55 -17.32 4.81
CA VAL A 263 -26.94 -15.96 5.26
C VAL A 263 -25.85 -14.90 5.01
N GLN A 264 -24.56 -15.25 4.99
CA GLN A 264 -23.49 -14.27 4.75
C GLN A 264 -23.26 -13.90 3.27
N LEU A 265 -23.78 -14.69 2.31
CA LEU A 265 -23.68 -14.39 0.87
C LEU A 265 -24.84 -13.53 0.32
N ARG A 266 -25.94 -13.38 1.06
CA ARG A 266 -27.10 -12.57 0.60
C ARG A 266 -26.87 -11.06 0.71
N TRP A 267 -26.03 -10.60 1.62
CA TRP A 267 -25.67 -9.19 1.74
C TRP A 267 -24.76 -8.69 0.60
N LEU A 268 -24.09 -9.59 -0.12
CA LEU A 268 -23.22 -9.25 -1.26
C LEU A 268 -23.97 -9.12 -2.59
N HIS A 269 -25.14 -9.73 -2.74
CA HIS A 269 -25.94 -9.60 -3.96
C HIS A 269 -26.67 -8.25 -4.08
N HIS A 270 -26.95 -7.55 -2.98
CA HIS A 270 -27.65 -6.27 -3.01
C HIS A 270 -26.74 -5.06 -3.33
N PHE A 271 -25.42 -5.21 -3.25
CA PHE A 271 -24.50 -4.15 -3.66
C PHE A 271 -24.23 -4.14 -5.18
N CYS A 272 -24.42 -5.27 -5.86
CA CYS A 272 -24.18 -5.39 -7.32
C CYS A 272 -25.29 -4.78 -8.19
N THR A 273 -26.49 -4.50 -7.66
CA THR A 273 -27.62 -3.98 -8.47
C THR A 273 -27.63 -2.46 -8.64
N TRP A 274 -26.72 -1.73 -8.00
CA TRP A 274 -26.63 -0.26 -8.13
C TRP A 274 -25.61 0.24 -9.17
N PHE A 275 -24.77 -0.64 -9.71
CA PHE A 275 -23.87 -0.35 -10.82
C PHE A 275 -24.22 -1.21 -12.03
N SER A 276 -25.37 -0.92 -12.63
CA SER A 276 -25.72 -1.36 -13.98
C SER A 276 -26.32 -0.18 -14.73
N VAL A 277 -25.45 0.58 -15.40
CA VAL A 277 -25.86 1.45 -16.51
C VAL A 277 -25.07 0.98 -17.73
N SER A 278 -25.82 0.57 -18.75
CA SER A 278 -25.35 -0.02 -20.00
C SER A 278 -24.61 0.98 -20.91
N PRO A 279 -23.80 0.50 -21.87
CA PRO A 279 -22.90 1.34 -22.68
C PRO A 279 -23.53 1.77 -24.01
N THR A 280 -23.31 3.02 -24.43
CA THR A 280 -23.48 3.44 -25.84
C THR A 280 -22.41 4.46 -26.26
N CYS A 281 -21.55 3.99 -27.17
CA CYS A 281 -20.88 4.59 -28.33
C CYS A 281 -20.38 6.06 -28.37
N PHE A 282 -19.13 6.16 -28.84
CA PHE A 282 -18.37 7.32 -29.35
C PHE A 282 -19.09 8.15 -30.45
N SER A 283 -19.00 9.49 -30.38
CA SER A 283 -18.57 10.41 -31.46
C SER A 283 -18.33 11.84 -30.91
N ASP A 284 -17.24 12.52 -31.30
CA ASP A 284 -16.85 13.90 -30.89
C ASP A 284 -17.61 15.03 -31.68
N PRO A 285 -17.25 16.35 -31.58
CA PRO A 285 -17.96 17.44 -30.86
C PRO A 285 -18.44 18.56 -31.86
N PRO A 286 -18.90 19.82 -31.52
CA PRO A 286 -18.23 20.84 -30.67
C PRO A 286 -19.12 21.89 -29.90
N ALA A 287 -18.43 22.69 -29.07
CA ALA A 287 -18.62 24.13 -28.73
C ALA A 287 -19.76 24.67 -27.82
N SER A 288 -19.28 25.35 -26.75
CA SER A 288 -19.65 26.72 -26.29
C SER A 288 -20.64 26.98 -25.13
N HIS A 289 -20.10 27.73 -24.15
CA HIS A 289 -20.66 28.83 -23.34
C HIS A 289 -21.65 28.66 -22.15
N HIS A 290 -21.27 29.34 -21.05
CA HIS A 290 -22.01 29.83 -19.87
C HIS A 290 -22.55 28.82 -18.85
N SER A 291 -22.81 29.15 -17.58
CA SER A 291 -22.12 29.86 -16.49
C SER A 291 -22.96 29.59 -15.23
N LEU A 292 -22.33 29.69 -14.05
CA LEU A 292 -22.93 29.97 -12.73
C LEU A 292 -23.53 28.84 -11.87
N ALA A 293 -22.99 28.86 -10.64
CA ALA A 293 -23.64 28.69 -9.34
C ALA A 293 -23.83 27.28 -8.75
N GLY A 294 -22.98 26.97 -7.75
CA GLY A 294 -23.47 26.83 -6.38
C GLY A 294 -23.31 25.46 -5.70
N GLN A 295 -23.18 25.53 -4.37
CA GLN A 295 -23.18 24.43 -3.37
C GLN A 295 -21.80 23.75 -3.19
N LYS A 296 -20.90 24.23 -2.32
CA LYS A 296 -20.94 24.38 -0.85
C LYS A 296 -21.06 23.03 -0.11
N TRP A 297 -19.98 22.72 0.60
CA TRP A 297 -19.72 21.51 1.39
C TRP A 297 -20.30 21.55 2.81
N ILE A 298 -20.43 20.34 3.38
CA ILE A 298 -20.58 19.90 4.80
C ILE A 298 -21.92 20.16 5.51
N PRO A 299 -22.38 19.21 6.34
CA PRO A 299 -22.11 19.38 7.78
C PRO A 299 -21.59 18.13 8.51
N ALA A 300 -20.84 18.43 9.58
CA ALA A 300 -20.29 17.52 10.58
C ALA A 300 -21.23 17.40 11.81
N PHE A 301 -20.77 16.66 12.83
CA PHE A 301 -21.25 16.56 14.24
C PHE A 301 -22.42 15.59 14.49
N GLU A 302 -22.58 14.88 15.63
CA GLU A 302 -21.78 14.49 16.82
C GLU A 302 -22.69 13.54 17.65
N THR A 303 -22.16 12.63 18.49
CA THR A 303 -22.51 12.49 19.92
C THR A 303 -21.96 11.20 20.55
N SER A 304 -21.60 11.37 21.81
CA SER A 304 -20.93 10.52 22.79
C SER A 304 -21.63 9.21 23.20
N SER A 305 -20.86 8.20 23.64
CA SER A 305 -20.86 7.75 25.05
C SER A 305 -19.98 6.50 25.31
N LEU A 306 -19.19 6.59 26.38
CA LEU A 306 -18.75 5.56 27.36
C LEU A 306 -17.88 4.35 26.92
N LEU A 307 -16.68 4.30 27.54
CA LEU A 307 -15.63 3.26 27.60
C LEU A 307 -16.07 1.95 28.31
N PRO A 308 -15.23 0.87 28.45
CA PRO A 308 -13.96 0.49 27.77
C PRO A 308 -13.89 -0.99 27.31
N LYS A 309 -12.96 -1.34 26.40
CA LYS A 309 -11.85 -2.32 26.62
C LYS A 309 -11.19 -2.79 25.32
N GLU A 310 -9.87 -2.79 25.36
CA GLU A 310 -8.94 -3.34 24.37
C GLU A 310 -9.18 -4.85 24.13
N LYS A 311 -9.07 -5.29 22.86
CA LYS A 311 -8.13 -6.34 22.38
C LYS A 311 -8.47 -6.84 20.97
N GLY A 312 -7.48 -6.73 20.07
CA GLY A 312 -7.34 -7.54 18.84
C GLY A 312 -8.34 -7.25 17.70
N THR A 313 -7.84 -6.77 16.56
CA THR A 313 -8.65 -6.33 15.41
C THR A 313 -8.60 -7.29 14.23
N ALA A 314 -9.69 -7.32 13.45
CA ALA A 314 -9.79 -7.99 12.15
C ALA A 314 -9.98 -6.97 11.01
N CYS A 315 -9.26 -7.17 9.92
CA CYS A 315 -9.29 -6.30 8.74
C CYS A 315 -9.30 -7.16 7.48
N ASP A 316 -10.14 -6.80 6.51
CA ASP A 316 -10.19 -7.46 5.21
C ASP A 316 -9.81 -6.52 4.07
N PHE A 317 -9.25 -7.11 3.02
CA PHE A 317 -8.88 -6.47 1.77
C PHE A 317 -9.55 -7.14 0.58
N TRP A 318 -10.06 -6.34 -0.36
CA TRP A 318 -10.59 -6.80 -1.65
C TRP A 318 -9.92 -6.07 -2.80
N LEU A 319 -9.40 -6.84 -3.77
CA LEU A 319 -8.92 -6.30 -5.03
C LEU A 319 -10.01 -6.46 -6.11
N MET A 320 -10.62 -5.35 -6.51
CA MET A 320 -11.59 -5.28 -7.60
C MET A 320 -10.91 -4.91 -8.93
N ARG A 321 -11.35 -5.52 -10.04
CA ARG A 321 -11.00 -5.08 -11.40
C ARG A 321 -11.67 -3.77 -11.74
#